data_AF-A0A9X0CLV4-F1
#
_entry.id   AF-A0A9X0CLV4-F1
#
_cell.length_a   1.000
_cell.length_b   1.000
_cell.length_c   1.000
_cell.angle_alpha   90.00
_cell.angle_beta   90.00
_cell.angle_gamma   90.00
#
_symmetry.space_group_name_H-M   'P 1'
#
loop_
_entity.id
_entity.type
_entity.pdbx_description
1 polymer ?
#
loop_
_entity_poly.entity_id
_entity_poly.type
_entity_poly.pdbx_seq_one_letter_code
_entity_poly.pdbx_strand_id
1 'polypeptide(L)'
;MSCSRCHTEFCYRCGSKYHHLKFLGNHYDRFSILGCKYNYKPDQPAQRIAVRGALFGGQMMMVPIIAGLAIGGGCAVLGAGIVAAPFYASYVTYP
;
A
#
# COMPACT_ATOMS: atom_id res chain seq x y z
N MET A 1 9.73 -22.30 9.29
CA MET A 1 10.02 -23.36 10.28
C MET A 1 8.96 -23.27 11.37
N SER A 2 8.33 -24.40 11.71
CA SER A 2 7.15 -24.46 12.58
C SER A 2 7.48 -25.12 13.92
N CYS A 3 6.91 -24.60 15.00
CA CYS A 3 6.96 -25.18 16.34
C CYS A 3 6.23 -26.53 16.38
N SER A 4 6.85 -27.60 16.86
CA SER A 4 6.20 -28.94 16.92
C SER A 4 5.11 -29.04 17.99
N ARG A 5 5.19 -28.23 19.06
CA ARG A 5 4.21 -28.24 20.17
C ARG A 5 3.01 -27.34 19.92
N CYS A 6 3.24 -26.25 19.19
CA CYS A 6 2.31 -25.13 19.06
C CYS A 6 1.95 -24.82 17.59
N HIS A 7 2.55 -25.52 16.64
CA HIS A 7 2.34 -25.39 15.18
C HIS A 7 2.49 -23.98 14.60
N THR A 8 3.04 -23.04 15.38
CA THR A 8 3.27 -21.67 14.91
C THR A 8 4.53 -21.59 14.07
N GLU A 9 4.47 -20.87 12.96
CA GLU A 9 5.64 -20.60 12.15
C GLU A 9 6.43 -19.40 12.71
N PHE A 10 7.75 -19.55 12.82
CA PHE A 10 8.63 -18.48 13.30
C PHE A 10 10.01 -18.50 12.62
N CYS A 11 10.69 -17.36 12.68
CA CYS A 11 12.04 -17.22 12.18
C CYS A 11 13.06 -17.57 13.27
N TYR A 12 13.92 -18.54 12.99
CA TYR A 12 14.95 -18.99 13.94
C TYR A 12 16.03 -17.94 14.21
N ARG A 13 16.24 -16.98 13.29
CA ARG A 13 17.24 -15.91 13.46
C ARG A 13 16.80 -14.87 14.47
N CYS A 14 15.55 -14.41 14.39
CA CYS A 14 15.04 -13.32 15.22
C CYS A 14 13.99 -13.74 16.26
N GLY A 15 13.55 -15.00 16.26
CA GLY A 15 12.51 -15.51 17.16
C GLY A 15 11.11 -14.94 16.90
N SER A 16 10.93 -14.13 15.86
CA SER A 16 9.64 -13.50 15.54
C SER A 16 8.73 -14.48 14.80
N LYS A 17 7.42 -14.42 15.07
CA LYS A 17 6.42 -15.18 14.32
C LYS A 17 6.25 -14.61 12.92
N TYR A 18 5.95 -15.46 11.96
CA TYR A 18 5.56 -14.99 10.62
C TYR A 18 4.15 -14.40 10.71
N HIS A 19 4.02 -13.14 10.29
CA HIS A 19 2.72 -12.48 10.13
C HIS A 19 2.47 -12.27 8.64
N HIS A 20 1.44 -12.92 8.12
CA HIS A 20 1.01 -12.74 6.73
C HIS A 20 -0.03 -11.62 6.65
N LEU A 21 0.43 -10.38 6.75
CA LEU A 21 -0.42 -9.21 6.52
C LEU A 21 -0.02 -8.61 5.18
N LYS A 22 -0.89 -8.75 4.17
CA LYS A 22 -0.65 -8.25 2.80
C LYS A 22 -0.17 -6.79 2.78
N PHE A 23 -0.59 -5.99 3.76
CA PHE A 23 -0.30 -4.57 3.84
C PHE A 23 1.01 -4.22 4.56
N LEU A 24 1.42 -5.02 5.54
CA LEU A 24 2.62 -4.75 6.35
C LEU A 24 3.86 -5.51 5.82
N GLY A 25 3.64 -6.41 4.87
CA GLY A 25 4.67 -7.14 4.13
C GLY A 25 5.03 -8.49 4.75
N ASN A 26 5.97 -9.19 4.12
CA ASN A 26 6.41 -10.51 4.55
C ASN A 26 7.68 -10.42 5.40
N HIS A 27 7.88 -11.41 6.27
CA HIS A 27 9.06 -11.49 7.12
C HIS A 27 10.37 -11.66 6.34
N TYR A 28 10.30 -12.31 5.17
CA TYR A 28 11.47 -12.58 4.33
C TYR A 28 11.93 -11.34 3.56
N ASP A 29 11.07 -10.33 3.41
CA ASP A 29 11.41 -9.10 2.70
C ASP A 29 12.39 -8.25 3.50
N ARG A 30 13.42 -7.72 2.82
CA ARG A 30 14.44 -6.87 3.47
C ARG A 30 13.85 -5.56 3.99
N PHE A 31 12.89 -5.00 3.25
CA PHE A 31 12.34 -3.66 3.46
C PHE A 31 10.95 -3.62 4.11
N SER A 32 10.31 -4.77 4.31
CA SER A 32 9.05 -4.83 5.07
C SER A 32 9.27 -4.41 6.53
N ILE A 33 8.29 -3.70 7.10
CA ILE A 33 8.26 -3.37 8.54
C ILE A 33 8.31 -4.62 9.41
N LEU A 34 7.59 -5.67 9.02
CA LEU A 34 7.55 -6.97 9.72
C LEU A 34 8.68 -7.92 9.29
N GLY A 35 9.58 -7.43 8.43
CA GLY A 35 10.76 -8.15 7.95
C GLY A 35 11.73 -8.52 9.07
N CYS A 36 12.49 -9.59 8.89
CA CYS A 36 13.50 -10.03 9.85
C CYS A 36 14.49 -8.90 10.19
N LYS A 37 14.80 -8.72 11.49
CA LYS A 37 15.83 -7.78 11.96
C LYS A 37 17.15 -8.06 11.24
N TYR A 38 17.64 -9.30 11.25
CA TYR A 38 18.96 -9.65 10.73
C TYR A 38 19.11 -9.60 9.20
N ASN A 39 18.04 -9.36 8.45
CA ASN A 39 18.10 -9.31 6.98
C ASN A 39 18.50 -7.92 6.44
N TYR A 40 18.35 -6.86 7.24
CA TYR A 40 18.73 -5.49 6.85
C TYR A 40 19.37 -4.75 8.03
N LYS A 41 20.61 -4.28 7.85
CA LYS A 41 21.38 -3.50 8.84
C LYS A 41 21.25 -4.03 10.29
N PRO A 42 21.71 -5.28 10.58
CA PRO A 42 21.59 -5.91 11.90
C PRO A 42 22.07 -5.00 13.05
N ASP A 43 23.18 -4.30 12.85
CA ASP A 43 23.88 -3.54 13.90
C ASP A 43 23.38 -2.09 14.04
N GLN A 44 22.58 -1.60 13.09
CA GLN A 44 22.13 -0.21 13.04
C GLN A 44 20.60 -0.12 13.11
N PRO A 45 20.01 -0.18 14.33
CA PRO A 45 18.56 -0.21 14.50
C PRO A 45 17.87 1.07 14.02
N ALA A 46 18.44 2.25 14.29
CA ALA A 46 17.86 3.52 13.90
C ALA A 46 17.72 3.65 12.36
N GLN A 47 18.79 3.33 11.62
CA GLN A 47 18.76 3.38 10.15
C GLN A 47 17.78 2.38 9.55
N ARG A 48 17.67 1.19 10.13
CA ARG A 48 16.68 0.19 9.70
C ARG A 48 15.25 0.68 9.89
N ILE A 49 14.93 1.24 11.06
CA ILE A 49 13.60 1.77 11.35
C ILE A 49 13.29 2.95 10.42
N ALA A 50 14.25 3.85 10.21
CA ALA A 50 14.09 4.99 9.31
C ALA A 50 13.79 4.55 7.86
N VAL A 51 14.58 3.64 7.30
CA VAL A 51 14.40 3.20 5.90
C VAL A 51 13.09 2.42 5.73
N ARG A 52 12.77 1.48 6.62
CA ARG A 52 11.52 0.71 6.55
C ARG A 52 10.29 1.59 6.79
N GLY A 53 10.40 2.54 7.73
CA GLY A 53 9.36 3.52 8.01
C GLY A 53 9.13 4.47 6.83
N ALA A 54 10.18 4.94 6.18
CA ALA A 54 10.07 5.80 5.00
C ALA A 54 9.41 5.09 3.82
N LEU A 55 9.77 3.84 3.53
CA LEU A 55 9.16 3.05 2.45
C LEU A 55 7.69 2.76 2.72
N PHE A 56 7.37 2.33 3.94
CA PHE A 56 5.98 2.09 4.31
C PHE A 56 5.15 3.38 4.30
N GLY A 57 5.69 4.47 4.85
CA GLY A 57 5.05 5.78 4.83
C GLY A 57 4.80 6.27 3.40
N GLY A 58 5.78 6.11 2.51
CA GLY A 58 5.61 6.39 1.08
C GLY A 58 4.49 5.58 0.45
N GLN A 59 4.45 4.27 0.69
CA GLN A 59 3.37 3.41 0.20
C GLN A 59 2.00 3.80 0.77
N MET A 60 1.93 4.18 2.05
CA MET A 60 0.70 4.68 2.68
C MET A 60 0.25 6.00 2.08
N MET A 61 1.18 6.88 1.70
CA MET A 61 0.86 8.19 1.11
C MET A 61 0.37 8.08 -0.34
N MET A 62 0.81 7.07 -1.08
CA MET A 62 0.34 6.84 -2.46
C MET A 62 -1.15 6.49 -2.52
N VAL A 63 -1.69 5.78 -1.52
CA VAL A 63 -3.10 5.38 -1.47
C VAL A 63 -4.06 6.58 -1.54
N PRO A 64 -3.99 7.57 -0.63
CA PRO A 64 -4.88 8.74 -0.68
C PRO A 64 -4.63 9.61 -1.92
N ILE A 65 -3.41 9.68 -2.44
CA ILE A 65 -3.11 10.44 -3.67
C ILE A 65 -3.86 9.85 -4.87
N ILE A 66 -3.73 8.54 -5.08
CA ILE A 66 -4.41 7.84 -6.19
C ILE A 66 -5.93 7.91 -6.01
N ALA A 67 -6.42 7.70 -4.78
CA ALA A 67 -7.84 7.81 -4.48
C ALA A 67 -8.38 9.23 -4.77
N GLY A 68 -7.66 10.26 -4.35
CA GLY A 68 -8.02 11.66 -4.60
C GLY A 68 -8.04 12.00 -6.09
N LEU A 69 -7.04 11.54 -6.85
CA LEU A 69 -7.00 11.71 -8.31
C LEU A 69 -8.16 11.00 -9.02
N ALA A 70 -8.47 9.76 -8.63
CA ALA A 70 -9.57 9.00 -9.21
C ALA A 70 -10.93 9.67 -8.95
N ILE A 71 -11.17 10.12 -7.71
CA ILE A 71 -12.39 10.81 -7.33
C ILE A 71 -12.48 12.17 -8.04
N GLY A 72 -11.41 12.97 -7.99
CA GLY A 72 -11.37 14.29 -8.61
C GLY A 72 -11.57 14.23 -10.13
N GLY A 73 -10.87 13.32 -10.81
CA GLY A 73 -11.03 13.10 -12.23
C GLY A 73 -12.44 12.61 -12.59
N GLY A 74 -12.99 11.67 -11.81
CA GLY A 74 -14.36 11.18 -11.99
C GLY A 74 -15.40 12.30 -11.86
N CYS A 75 -15.29 13.12 -10.81
CA CYS A 75 -16.18 14.27 -10.61
C CYS A 75 -16.09 15.28 -11.75
N ALA A 76 -14.88 15.58 -12.25
CA ALA A 76 -14.70 16.51 -13.36
C ALA A 76 -15.36 15.99 -14.66
N VAL A 77 -15.16 14.71 -14.99
CA VAL A 77 -15.77 14.09 -16.18
C VAL A 77 -17.28 14.06 -16.07
N LEU A 78 -17.83 13.66 -14.92
CA LEU A 78 -19.28 13.64 -14.70
C LEU A 78 -19.87 15.06 -14.76
N GLY A 79 -19.23 16.04 -14.13
CA GLY A 79 -19.67 17.43 -14.18
C GLY A 79 -19.68 17.99 -15.59
N ALA A 80 -18.60 17.79 -16.36
CA ALA A 80 -18.53 18.20 -17.75
C ALA A 80 -19.59 17.50 -18.61
N GLY A 81 -19.82 16.20 -18.39
CA GLY A 81 -20.84 15.42 -19.08
C GLY A 81 -22.25 15.94 -18.81
N ILE A 82 -22.59 16.23 -17.55
CA ILE A 82 -23.91 16.78 -17.18
C ILE A 82 -24.17 18.13 -17.85
N VAL A 83 -23.13 18.97 -17.98
CA VAL A 83 -23.26 20.28 -18.63
C VAL A 83 -23.31 20.13 -20.15
N ALA A 84 -22.40 19.38 -20.76
CA ALA A 84 -22.28 19.28 -22.22
C ALA A 84 -23.36 18.41 -22.87
N ALA A 85 -23.83 17.36 -22.20
CA ALA A 85 -24.85 16.44 -22.73
C ALA A 85 -26.16 17.13 -23.16
N PRO A 86 -26.79 18.03 -22.38
CA PRO A 86 -28.01 18.70 -22.81
C PRO A 86 -27.80 19.64 -24.01
N PHE A 87 -26.64 20.30 -24.12
CA PHE A 87 -26.34 21.14 -25.29
C PHE A 87 -26.05 20.32 -26.55
N TYR A 88 -25.38 19.18 -26.41
CA TYR A 88 -25.15 18.28 -27.55
C TYR A 88 -26.45 17.58 -27.98
N ALA A 89 -27.25 17.13 -27.01
CA ALA A 89 -28.54 16.49 -27.27
C ALA A 89 -29.50 17.46 -27.96
N SER A 90 -29.56 18.73 -27.53
CA SER A 90 -30.40 19.74 -28.18
C SER A 90 -29.93 20.08 -29.59
N TYR A 91 -28.61 20.08 -29.86
CA TYR A 91 -28.09 20.28 -31.22
C TYR A 91 -28.42 19.10 -32.16
N VAL A 92 -28.41 17.86 -31.65
CA VAL A 92 -28.71 16.66 -32.44
C VAL A 92 -30.22 16.46 -32.68
N THR A 93 -31.08 16.88 -31.75
CA THR A 93 -32.53 16.66 -31.86
C THR A 93 -33.29 17.75 -32.61
N TYR A 94 -32.67 18.90 -32.90
CA TYR A 94 -33.20 19.88 -33.84
C TYR A 94 -32.74 19.51 -35.27
N PRO A 95 -33.64 19.03 -36.16
CA PRO A 95 -33.32 18.72 -37.55
C PRO A 95 -33.05 19.98 -38.39
#